data_AF-A0A6C0K3D3-F1
#
_entry.id   AF-A0A6C0K3D3-F1
#
_cell.length_a   1.000
_cell.length_b   1.000
_cell.length_c   1.000
_cell.angle_alpha   90.00
_cell.angle_beta   90.00
_cell.angle_gamma   90.00
#
_symmetry.space_group_name_H-M   'P 1'
#
loop_
_entity.id
_entity.type
_entity.pdbx_description
1 polymer ?
#
loop_
_entity_poly.entity_id
_entity_poly.type
_entity_poly.pdbx_seq_one_letter_code
_entity_poly.pdbx_strand_id
1 'polypeptide(L)' 'MDEAFGSALLSFVWFEVAKSVVKNAVKIYELTEEQAAAIQSVFLRPNDYRVTSSTIV' A
#
# COMPACT_ATOMS: atom_id res chain seq x y z
N MET A 1 -10.85 21.03 -7.23
CA MET A 1 -10.06 20.12 -6.37
C MET A 1 -8.72 20.00 -7.05
N ASP A 2 -7.63 20.32 -6.34
CA ASP A 2 -6.28 20.32 -6.92
C ASP A 2 -5.88 18.88 -7.33
N GLU A 3 -5.26 18.72 -8.49
CA GLU A 3 -4.81 17.42 -9.02
C GLU A 3 -3.83 16.74 -8.06
N ALA A 4 -2.97 17.54 -7.42
CA ALA A 4 -2.04 17.06 -6.40
C ALA A 4 -2.76 16.46 -5.19
N PHE A 5 -3.88 17.06 -4.79
CA PHE A 5 -4.72 16.55 -3.69
C PHE A 5 -5.40 15.24 -4.09
N GLY A 6 -5.93 15.15 -5.31
CA GLY A 6 -6.54 13.92 -5.83
C GLY A 6 -5.55 12.75 -5.87
N SER A 7 -4.35 12.98 -6.40
CA SER A 7 -3.27 11.98 -6.44
C SER A 7 -2.84 11.54 -5.04
N ALA A 8 -2.67 12.48 -4.10
CA ALA A 8 -2.30 12.18 -2.72
C ALA A 8 -3.38 11.34 -2.01
N LEU A 9 -4.65 11.69 -2.18
CA LEU A 9 -5.78 10.96 -1.60
C LEU A 9 -5.85 9.53 -2.14
N LEU A 10 -5.73 9.36 -3.46
CA LEU A 10 -5.74 8.03 -4.08
C LEU A 10 -4.54 7.19 -3.62
N SER A 11 -3.36 7.79 -3.52
CA SER A 11 -2.16 7.10 -3.02
C SER A 11 -2.35 6.61 -1.58
N PHE A 12 -2.96 7.44 -0.73
CA PHE A 12 -3.28 7.06 0.65
C PHE A 12 -4.30 5.91 0.71
N VAL A 13 -5.39 6.00 -0.06
CA VAL A 13 -6.43 4.95 -0.10
C VAL A 13 -5.83 3.61 -0.53
N TRP A 14 -5.02 3.60 -1.59
CA TRP A 14 -4.36 2.38 -2.05
C TRP A 14 -3.42 1.77 -1.02
N PHE A 15 -2.67 2.61 -0.31
CA PHE A 15 -1.80 2.16 0.77
C PHE A 15 -2.58 1.52 1.93
N GLU A 16 -3.71 2.10 2.32
CA GLU A 16 -4.56 1.53 3.38
C GLU A 16 -5.23 0.21 2.95
N VAL A 17 -5.62 0.08 1.68
CA VAL A 17 -6.10 -1.20 1.13
C VAL A 17 -5.01 -2.26 1.22
N ALA A 18 -3.78 -1.94 0.82
CA ALA A 18 -2.65 -2.86 0.91
C ALA A 18 -2.34 -3.28 2.35
N LYS A 19 -2.35 -2.34 3.30
CA LYS A 19 -2.23 -2.64 4.74
C LYS A 19 -3.26 -3.67 5.19
N SER A 20 -4.52 -3.50 4.78
CA SER A 20 -5.59 -4.44 5.12
C SER A 20 -5.34 -5.83 4.54
N VAL A 21 -4.90 -5.93 3.28
CA VAL A 21 -4.55 -7.19 2.63
C VAL A 21 -3.39 -7.89 3.35
N VAL A 22 -2.29 -7.18 3.61
CA VAL A 22 -1.12 -7.74 4.30
C VAL A 22 -1.47 -8.19 5.72
N LYS A 23 -2.27 -7.40 6.46
CA LYS A 23 -2.75 -7.78 7.79
C LYS A 23 -3.57 -9.07 7.76
N ASN A 24 -4.46 -9.22 6.78
CA ASN A 24 -5.24 -10.44 6.63
C ASN A 24 -4.36 -11.63 6.23
N ALA A 25 -3.36 -11.43 5.37
CA ALA A 25 -2.41 -12.47 5.02
C ALA A 25 -1.62 -12.96 6.24
N VAL A 26 -1.08 -12.05 7.07
CA VAL A 26 -0.41 -12.39 8.33
C VAL A 26 -1.29 -13.25 9.23
N LYS A 27 -2.58 -12.92 9.34
CA LYS A 27 -3.56 -13.67 10.14
C LYS A 27 -3.88 -15.04 9.55
N ILE A 28 -4.14 -15.14 8.25
CA ILE A 28 -4.56 -16.38 7.57
C ILE A 28 -3.43 -17.40 7.52
N TYR A 29 -2.21 -16.93 7.28
CA TYR A 29 -1.02 -17.79 7.19
C TYR A 29 -0.34 -18.00 8.55
N GLU A 30 -0.92 -17.46 9.64
CA GLU A 30 -0.40 -17.57 11.01
C GLU A 30 1.11 -17.24 11.10
N LEU A 31 1.52 -16.16 10.42
CA LEU A 31 2.92 -15.79 10.31
C LEU A 31 3.51 -15.40 11.67
N THR A 32 4.77 -15.76 11.90
CA THR A 32 5.53 -15.27 13.06
C THR A 32 5.74 -13.75 12.96
N GLU A 33 6.09 -13.12 14.07
CA GLU A 33 6.37 -11.67 14.09
C GLU A 33 7.49 -11.28 13.09
N GLU A 34 8.52 -12.12 12.96
CA GLU A 34 9.61 -11.91 12.01
C GLU A 34 9.13 -11.99 10.55
N GLN A 35 8.33 -13.00 10.21
CA GLN A 35 7.74 -13.16 8.88
C GLN A 35 6.75 -12.04 8.56
N ALA A 36 5.97 -11.61 9.55
CA ALA A 36 5.05 -10.49 9.44
C ALA A 36 5.79 -9.17 9.20
N ALA A 37 6.92 -8.94 9.87
CA ALA A 37 7.76 -7.78 9.64
C ALA A 37 8.39 -7.81 8.24
N ALA A 38 8.88 -8.98 7.82
CA ALA A 38 9.44 -9.17 6.48
C ALA A 38 8.42 -8.87 5.38
N ILE A 39 7.22 -9.45 5.45
CA ILE A 39 6.18 -9.24 4.44
C ILE A 39 5.70 -7.79 4.43
N GLN A 40 5.56 -7.14 5.58
CA GLN A 40 5.21 -5.72 5.66
C GLN A 40 6.28 -4.84 5.00
N SER A 41 7.57 -5.12 5.21
CA SER A 41 8.66 -4.35 4.60
C SER A 41 8.74 -4.47 3.07
N VAL A 42 8.25 -5.59 2.52
CA VAL A 42 8.23 -5.85 1.08
C VAL A 42 6.99 -5.23 0.45
N PHE A 43 5.81 -5.45 1.04
CA PHE A 43 4.54 -5.11 0.41
C PHE A 43 3.99 -3.73 0.81
N LEU A 44 4.45 -3.12 1.91
CA LEU A 44 3.96 -1.82 2.39
C LEU A 44 4.98 -0.69 2.19
N ARG A 45 5.63 -0.67 1.01
CA ARG A 45 6.53 0.42 0.65
C ARG A 45 5.71 1.63 0.17
N PRO A 46 5.80 2.81 0.82
CA PRO A 46 4.92 3.94 0.52
C PRO A 46 4.97 4.41 -0.94
N ASN A 47 6.13 4.33 -1.59
CA ASN A 47 6.30 4.80 -2.96
C ASN A 47 5.63 3.90 -4.01
N ASP A 48 5.35 2.63 -3.70
CA ASP A 48 4.74 1.67 -4.65
C ASP A 48 3.25 1.98 -4.90
N TYR A 49 2.64 2.77 -4.02
CA TYR A 49 1.23 3.16 -4.08
C TYR A 49 1.01 4.58 -4.58
N ARG A 50 2.07 5.26 -5.02
CA ARG A 50 1.98 6.63 -5.51
C ARG A 50 1.27 6.65 -6.86
N VAL A 51 0.12 7.31 -6.91
CA VAL A 51 -0.61 7.54 -8.16
C VAL A 51 0.01 8.73 -8.88
N THR A 52 0.57 8.51 -10.06
CA THR A 52 1.09 9.59 -10.91
C THR A 52 0.13 9.81 -12.09
N SER A 53 -0.20 11.07 -12.39
CA SER A 53 -0.87 11.43 -13.64
C SER A 53 0.15 11.34 -14.77
N SER A 54 0.37 10.12 -15.25
CA SER A 54 1.05 9.94 -16.53
C SER A 54 0.02 10.27 -17.62
N THR A 55 0.26 11.31 -18.41
CA THR A 55 -0.38 11.47 -19.72
C THR A 55 -0.19 10.15 -20.45
N ILE A 56 -1.28 9.43 -20.74
CA ILE A 56 -1.25 8.34 -21.70
C ILE A 56 -0.92 9.01 -23.04
N VAL A 57 0.32 8.84 -23.51
CA VAL A 57 0.76 9.25 -24.84
C VAL A 57 0.24 8.24 -25.85
#